data_AF-A0A534CL26-F1
#
_entry.id   AF-A0A534CL26-F1
#
_cell.length_a   1.000
_cell.length_b   1.000
_cell.length_c   1.000
_cell.angle_alpha   90.00
_cell.angle_beta   90.00
_cell.angle_gamma   90.00
#
_symmetry.space_group_name_H-M   'P 1'
#
loop_
_entity.id
_entity.type
_entity.pdbx_description
1 polymer ?
#
loop_
_entity_poly.entity_id
_entity_poly.type
_entity_poly.pdbx_seq_one_letter_code
_entity_poly.pdbx_strand_id
1 'polypeptide(L)'
;WVREGWDRRGARSRLDRRRSFKEMVKRRRAPGATPSFIDEDLRFRQLTRRRQPAIHAVVFFMLDVSGSRSDRDRKLAKTFFFWVVQGLRREYRSLETVFVAHTTEAWEFTEAEFFQVSGTGGTVASTGFAKVREVIDARYNPGRCNIYLFYASDGDNSVSDSADARESLSSIAGDACYTGYVEVSSGLSRQLATETGRLFAELSAAGCAAGSYALNDFDDVWGAVRHFFTAESNAPEGP
;
A
#
# COMPACT_ATOMS: atom_id res chain seq x y z
N TRP A 1 -14.57 -10.31 15.73
CA TRP A 1 -15.43 -10.04 14.56
C TRP A 1 -15.91 -8.61 14.64
N VAL A 2 -15.25 -7.68 13.95
CA VAL A 2 -15.80 -6.34 13.76
C VAL A 2 -16.53 -6.35 12.41
N ARG A 3 -17.69 -5.70 12.34
CA ARG A 3 -18.61 -5.78 11.21
C ARG A 3 -18.38 -4.57 10.31
N GLU A 4 -17.84 -4.78 9.12
CA GLU A 4 -17.71 -3.71 8.12
C GLU A 4 -18.55 -3.99 6.87
N GLY A 5 -19.38 -3.01 6.51
CA GLY A 5 -20.00 -2.88 5.20
C GLY A 5 -21.16 -3.82 4.82
N TRP A 6 -22.06 -3.29 4.00
CA TRP A 6 -23.02 -4.08 3.22
C TRP A 6 -23.00 -3.58 1.78
N ASP A 7 -22.91 -4.49 0.82
CA ASP A 7 -23.02 -4.19 -0.61
C ASP A 7 -24.39 -4.62 -1.14
N ARG A 8 -24.85 -4.01 -2.24
CA ARG A 8 -26.09 -4.35 -2.93
C ARG A 8 -25.97 -5.66 -3.71
N ARG A 9 -24.75 -6.13 -3.99
CA ARG A 9 -24.47 -7.38 -4.70
C ARG A 9 -23.52 -8.27 -3.89
N GLY A 10 -23.70 -9.60 -4.00
CA GLY A 10 -22.86 -10.56 -3.31
C GLY A 10 -23.39 -11.99 -3.37
N ALA A 11 -22.61 -12.95 -2.87
CA ALA A 11 -23.00 -14.37 -2.87
C ALA A 11 -24.22 -14.61 -1.96
N ARG A 12 -25.16 -15.47 -2.39
CA ARG A 12 -26.40 -15.78 -1.64
C ARG A 12 -26.18 -16.24 -0.19
N SER A 13 -25.08 -16.94 0.07
CA SER A 13 -24.68 -17.37 1.42
C SER A 13 -24.37 -16.21 2.37
N ARG A 14 -24.15 -14.99 1.85
CA ARG A 14 -23.75 -13.79 2.59
C ARG A 14 -24.87 -12.75 2.71
N LEU A 15 -26.09 -13.09 2.29
CA LEU A 15 -27.23 -12.18 2.32
C LEU A 15 -27.65 -11.86 3.76
N ASP A 16 -27.58 -10.58 4.14
CA ASP A 16 -28.15 -10.09 5.40
C ASP A 16 -29.65 -9.85 5.23
N ARG A 17 -30.44 -10.91 5.44
CA ARG A 17 -31.90 -10.87 5.28
C ARG A 17 -32.55 -9.78 6.14
N ARG A 18 -32.08 -9.58 7.37
CA ARG A 18 -32.64 -8.61 8.32
C ARG A 18 -32.42 -7.18 7.84
N ARG A 19 -31.21 -6.87 7.36
CA ARG A 19 -30.91 -5.52 6.87
C ARG A 19 -31.49 -5.25 5.50
N SER A 20 -31.50 -6.25 4.61
CA SER A 20 -32.16 -6.14 3.31
C SER A 20 -33.65 -5.83 3.47
N PHE A 21 -34.31 -6.50 4.42
CA PHE A 21 -35.70 -6.21 4.77
C PHE A 21 -35.88 -4.79 5.34
N LYS A 22 -34.92 -4.28 6.11
CA LYS A 22 -34.96 -2.90 6.64
C LYS A 22 -34.88 -1.86 5.53
N GLU A 23 -34.04 -2.09 4.51
CA GLU A 23 -33.93 -1.21 3.34
C GLU A 23 -35.22 -1.23 2.51
N MET A 24 -35.82 -2.42 2.30
CA MET A 24 -37.14 -2.54 1.69
C MET A 24 -38.20 -1.72 2.45
N VAL A 25 -38.27 -1.84 3.77
CA VAL A 25 -39.23 -1.07 4.59
C VAL A 25 -38.95 0.44 4.51
N LYS A 26 -37.68 0.86 4.48
CA LYS A 26 -37.30 2.26 4.31
C LYS A 26 -37.76 2.80 2.96
N ARG A 27 -37.55 2.03 1.88
CA ARG A 27 -37.99 2.37 0.52
C ARG A 27 -39.51 2.48 0.42
N ARG A 28 -40.25 1.54 1.01
CA ARG A 28 -41.73 1.54 1.02
C ARG A 28 -42.37 2.76 1.70
N ARG A 29 -41.63 3.48 2.54
CA ARG A 29 -42.12 4.72 3.17
C ARG A 29 -42.09 5.93 2.21
N ALA A 30 -41.46 5.81 1.04
CA ALA A 30 -41.48 6.86 0.02
C ALA A 30 -42.79 6.82 -0.79
N PRO A 31 -43.41 7.97 -1.13
CA PRO A 31 -44.59 8.02 -1.98
C PRO A 31 -44.31 7.41 -3.36
N GLY A 32 -45.17 6.48 -3.80
CA GLY A 32 -45.03 5.79 -5.11
C GLY A 32 -44.10 4.58 -5.12
N ALA A 33 -43.60 4.12 -3.96
CA ALA A 33 -42.68 2.98 -3.90
C ALA A 33 -43.37 1.62 -4.14
N THR A 34 -42.74 0.76 -4.95
CA THR A 34 -43.22 -0.59 -5.24
C THR A 34 -43.25 -1.47 -3.97
N PRO A 35 -44.34 -2.20 -3.69
CA PRO A 35 -44.43 -3.04 -2.49
C PRO A 35 -43.50 -4.25 -2.51
N SER A 36 -43.16 -4.79 -3.68
CA SER A 36 -42.35 -6.02 -3.76
C SER A 36 -40.89 -5.77 -3.34
N PHE A 37 -40.24 -6.85 -2.90
CA PHE A 37 -38.81 -6.85 -2.63
C PHE A 37 -38.05 -6.81 -3.97
N ILE A 38 -37.06 -5.92 -4.10
CA ILE A 38 -36.27 -5.75 -5.33
C ILE A 38 -34.77 -5.91 -5.05
N ASP A 39 -33.98 -6.17 -6.09
CA ASP A 39 -32.53 -6.39 -5.95
C ASP A 39 -31.79 -5.22 -5.28
N GLU A 40 -32.30 -4.01 -5.44
CA GLU A 40 -31.80 -2.80 -4.79
C GLU A 40 -31.90 -2.81 -3.27
N ASP A 41 -32.80 -3.63 -2.71
CA ASP A 41 -33.00 -3.83 -1.27
C ASP A 41 -31.98 -4.83 -0.70
N LEU A 42 -31.33 -5.65 -1.53
CA LEU A 42 -30.40 -6.67 -1.07
C LEU A 42 -29.19 -6.01 -0.39
N ARG A 43 -28.76 -6.60 0.73
CA ARG A 43 -27.57 -6.20 1.47
C ARG A 43 -26.78 -7.45 1.80
N PHE A 44 -25.65 -7.62 1.13
CA PHE A 44 -24.74 -8.73 1.35
C PHE A 44 -23.65 -8.28 2.30
N ARG A 45 -23.35 -9.12 3.30
CA ARG A 45 -22.21 -8.90 4.18
C ARG A 45 -20.94 -9.07 3.35
N GLN A 46 -20.09 -8.06 3.38
CA GLN A 46 -18.74 -8.21 2.85
C GLN A 46 -17.94 -9.10 3.81
N LEU A 47 -17.11 -9.97 3.24
CA LEU A 47 -16.08 -10.67 3.99
C LEU A 47 -14.80 -9.89 3.74
N THR A 48 -14.34 -9.18 4.74
CA THR A 48 -12.95 -8.72 4.81
C THR A 48 -12.14 -9.82 5.47
N ARG A 49 -11.06 -10.29 4.82
CA ARG A 49 -10.08 -11.17 5.45
C ARG A 49 -9.45 -10.41 6.59
N ARG A 50 -9.86 -10.77 7.81
CA ARG A 50 -9.00 -10.55 8.95
C ARG A 50 -7.69 -11.30 8.70
N ARG A 51 -6.60 -10.58 8.46
CA ARG A 51 -5.28 -11.15 8.74
C ARG A 51 -5.32 -11.52 10.22
N GLN A 52 -5.23 -12.83 10.51
CA GLN A 52 -4.83 -13.23 11.84
C GLN A 52 -3.54 -12.47 12.13
N PRO A 53 -3.32 -11.95 13.36
CA PRO A 53 -2.03 -11.37 13.71
C PRO A 53 -0.98 -12.46 13.49
N ALA A 54 -0.36 -12.44 12.33
CA ALA A 54 0.74 -13.32 12.03
C ALA A 54 1.85 -12.84 12.96
N ILE A 55 2.36 -13.74 13.78
CA ILE A 55 3.56 -13.50 14.60
C ILE A 55 4.78 -13.09 13.76
N HIS A 56 4.64 -13.20 12.43
CA HIS A 56 5.67 -13.06 11.43
C HIS A 56 5.22 -12.06 10.35
N ALA A 57 6.07 -11.06 10.13
CA ALA A 57 5.91 -10.05 9.10
C ALA A 57 7.16 -10.01 8.21
N VAL A 58 6.96 -9.59 6.96
CA VAL A 58 8.03 -9.22 6.03
C VAL A 58 7.80 -7.78 5.57
N VAL A 59 8.85 -6.98 5.62
CA VAL A 59 8.84 -5.61 5.08
C VAL A 59 9.81 -5.49 3.91
N PHE A 60 9.29 -4.99 2.81
CA PHE A 60 10.03 -4.66 1.60
C PHE A 60 10.36 -3.18 1.61
N PHE A 61 11.65 -2.86 1.50
CA PHE A 61 12.12 -1.51 1.25
C PHE A 61 12.57 -1.40 -0.18
N MET A 62 11.85 -0.59 -0.96
CA MET A 62 12.18 -0.29 -2.34
C MET A 62 12.78 1.11 -2.42
N LEU A 63 13.91 1.27 -3.11
CA LEU A 63 14.55 2.57 -3.31
C LEU A 63 14.91 2.77 -4.77
N ASP A 64 14.48 3.90 -5.32
CA ASP A 64 15.01 4.37 -6.59
C ASP A 64 16.39 5.00 -6.36
N VAL A 65 17.38 4.49 -7.09
CA VAL A 65 18.77 4.94 -7.05
C VAL A 65 19.23 5.53 -8.38
N SER A 66 18.28 5.97 -9.21
CA SER A 66 18.52 6.68 -10.47
C SER A 66 19.32 7.98 -10.29
N GLY A 67 19.80 8.51 -11.41
CA GLY A 67 20.73 9.64 -11.42
C GLY A 67 20.13 10.98 -10.92
N SER A 68 18.81 11.10 -10.82
CA SER A 68 18.14 12.32 -10.34
C SER A 68 18.30 12.53 -8.83
N ARG A 69 18.77 11.53 -8.08
CA ARG A 69 18.86 11.56 -6.62
C ARG A 69 20.13 12.15 -6.07
N SER A 70 19.98 13.08 -5.12
CA SER A 70 21.10 13.55 -4.32
C SER A 70 21.44 12.57 -3.19
N ASP A 71 22.66 12.67 -2.65
CA ASP A 71 23.08 11.92 -1.45
C ASP A 71 22.19 12.24 -0.24
N ARG A 72 21.73 13.49 -0.14
CA ARG A 72 20.81 13.94 0.90
C ARG A 72 19.49 13.17 0.80
N ASP A 73 18.92 13.04 -0.39
CA ASP A 73 17.63 12.37 -0.58
C ASP A 73 17.72 10.89 -0.23
N ARG A 74 18.80 10.23 -0.68
CA ARG A 74 19.11 8.85 -0.28
C ARG A 74 19.24 8.72 1.24
N LYS A 75 19.91 9.66 1.91
CA LYS A 75 20.09 9.62 3.37
C LYS A 75 18.77 9.78 4.12
N LEU A 76 17.88 10.65 3.65
CA LEU A 76 16.53 10.82 4.20
C LEU A 76 15.70 9.54 4.06
N ALA A 77 15.64 8.96 2.85
CA ALA A 77 14.96 7.69 2.60
C ALA A 77 15.47 6.56 3.51
N LYS A 78 16.79 6.45 3.63
CA LYS A 78 17.45 5.43 4.48
C LYS A 78 17.12 5.61 5.97
N THR A 79 17.06 6.86 6.44
CA THR A 79 16.68 7.18 7.82
C THR A 79 15.22 6.85 8.07
N PHE A 80 14.34 7.13 7.11
CA PHE A 80 12.94 6.72 7.17
C PHE A 80 12.80 5.20 7.27
N PHE A 81 13.46 4.42 6.40
CA PHE A 81 13.40 2.96 6.46
C PHE A 81 13.91 2.39 7.78
N PHE A 82 15.02 2.94 8.31
CA PHE A 82 15.53 2.55 9.61
C PHE A 82 14.46 2.66 10.70
N TRP A 83 13.74 3.78 10.76
CA TRP A 83 12.70 3.99 11.76
C TRP A 83 11.46 3.11 11.56
N VAL A 84 11.07 2.84 10.31
CA VAL A 84 10.01 1.88 10.00
C VAL A 84 10.38 0.48 10.53
N VAL A 85 11.61 0.01 10.29
CA VAL A 85 12.08 -1.27 10.85
C VAL A 85 12.01 -1.26 12.38
N GLN A 86 12.47 -0.18 13.03
CA GLN A 86 12.41 -0.08 14.49
C GLN A 86 10.97 -0.10 15.03
N GLY A 87 10.03 0.50 14.32
CA GLY A 87 8.61 0.46 14.66
C GLY A 87 8.03 -0.94 14.55
N LEU A 88 8.20 -1.58 13.40
CA LEU A 88 7.67 -2.93 13.14
C LEU A 88 8.28 -4.00 14.05
N ARG A 89 9.56 -3.89 14.41
CA ARG A 89 10.22 -4.80 15.36
C ARG A 89 9.62 -4.76 16.77
N ARG A 90 8.90 -3.69 17.14
CA ARG A 90 8.20 -3.60 18.43
C ARG A 90 6.85 -4.30 18.40
N GLU A 91 6.25 -4.40 17.24
CA GLU A 91 4.93 -4.99 17.04
C GLU A 91 5.00 -6.48 16.70
N TYR A 92 6.00 -6.89 15.92
CA TYR A 92 6.16 -8.25 15.44
C TYR A 92 7.30 -8.98 16.14
N ARG A 93 7.02 -10.23 16.55
CA ARG A 93 8.02 -11.11 17.17
C ARG A 93 9.08 -11.57 16.15
N SER A 94 8.68 -11.76 14.90
CA SER A 94 9.55 -12.10 13.79
C SER A 94 9.31 -11.11 12.65
N LEU A 95 10.35 -10.38 12.28
CA LEU A 95 10.33 -9.44 11.16
C LEU A 95 11.48 -9.78 10.21
N GLU A 96 11.15 -10.14 8.98
CA GLU A 96 12.10 -10.23 7.87
C GLU A 96 12.10 -8.93 7.07
N THR A 97 13.28 -8.54 6.57
CA THR A 97 13.49 -7.32 5.80
C THR A 97 14.07 -7.67 4.44
N VAL A 98 13.45 -7.18 3.36
CA VAL A 98 13.94 -7.36 1.99
C VAL A 98 14.22 -5.99 1.39
N PHE A 99 15.42 -5.80 0.84
CA PHE A 99 15.86 -4.53 0.29
C PHE A 99 15.99 -4.63 -1.23
N VAL A 100 15.23 -3.81 -1.95
CA VAL A 100 15.21 -3.76 -3.41
C VAL A 100 15.61 -2.37 -3.87
N ALA A 101 16.62 -2.26 -4.72
CA ALA A 101 16.96 -0.99 -5.37
C ALA A 101 16.75 -1.10 -6.88
N HIS A 102 16.37 0.00 -7.51
CA HIS A 102 16.14 0.01 -8.96
C HIS A 102 16.57 1.31 -9.66
N THR A 103 16.77 1.19 -10.96
CA THR A 103 16.88 2.27 -11.95
C THR A 103 15.99 1.90 -13.15
N THR A 104 16.58 1.48 -14.27
CA THR A 104 15.94 0.79 -15.39
C THR A 104 15.89 -0.73 -15.20
N GLU A 105 16.60 -1.25 -14.21
CA GLU A 105 16.59 -2.63 -13.76
C GLU A 105 16.50 -2.65 -12.22
N ALA A 106 16.23 -3.82 -11.62
CA ALA A 106 16.04 -3.95 -10.18
C ALA A 106 16.79 -5.15 -9.59
N TRP A 107 17.33 -4.96 -8.39
CA TRP A 107 18.13 -5.95 -7.69
C TRP A 107 17.75 -6.03 -6.21
N GLU A 108 17.90 -7.21 -5.63
CA GLU A 108 17.82 -7.43 -4.20
C GLU A 108 19.22 -7.30 -3.58
N PHE A 109 19.29 -6.68 -2.42
CA PHE A 109 20.53 -6.47 -1.67
C PHE A 109 20.39 -6.92 -0.22
N THR A 110 21.54 -7.20 0.40
CA THR A 110 21.60 -7.23 1.86
C THR A 110 21.38 -5.83 2.45
N GLU A 111 21.03 -5.75 3.73
CA GLU A 111 20.88 -4.48 4.44
C GLU A 111 22.12 -3.58 4.29
N ALA A 112 23.32 -4.16 4.49
CA ALA A 112 24.59 -3.43 4.44
C ALA A 112 24.87 -2.86 3.05
N GLU A 113 24.64 -3.63 1.99
CA GLU A 113 24.88 -3.22 0.60
C GLU A 113 23.86 -2.18 0.13
N PHE A 114 22.59 -2.36 0.52
CA PHE A 114 21.52 -1.43 0.19
C PHE A 114 21.80 0.00 0.71
N PHE A 115 22.39 0.11 1.89
CA PHE A 115 22.77 1.40 2.44
C PHE A 115 23.98 2.05 1.75
N GLN A 116 24.67 1.36 0.85
CA GLN A 116 25.80 1.88 0.08
C GLN A 116 25.49 2.03 -1.42
N VAL A 117 24.40 1.43 -1.90
CA VAL A 117 24.07 1.41 -3.33
C VAL A 117 23.76 2.82 -3.87
N SER A 118 24.28 3.07 -5.06
CA SER A 118 24.02 4.24 -5.90
C SER A 118 23.96 3.79 -7.36
N GLY A 119 23.05 4.38 -8.14
CA GLY A 119 22.93 4.10 -9.56
C GLY A 119 23.04 5.36 -10.40
N THR A 120 23.12 5.16 -11.70
CA THR A 120 23.04 6.19 -12.72
C THR A 120 22.08 5.73 -13.79
N GLY A 121 21.34 6.64 -14.42
CA GLY A 121 20.35 6.32 -15.45
C GLY A 121 18.96 6.86 -15.11
N GLY A 122 17.96 6.40 -15.87
CA GLY A 122 16.56 6.77 -15.68
C GLY A 122 15.83 5.91 -14.66
N THR A 123 14.55 6.21 -14.47
CA THR A 123 13.66 5.52 -13.53
C THR A 123 12.58 4.73 -14.28
N VAL A 124 12.53 3.42 -14.02
CA VAL A 124 11.49 2.49 -14.48
C VAL A 124 10.96 1.76 -13.25
N ALA A 125 9.92 2.31 -12.61
CA ALA A 125 9.41 1.84 -11.33
C ALA A 125 8.84 0.41 -11.39
N SER A 126 8.25 0.02 -12.53
CA SER A 126 7.72 -1.34 -12.71
C SER A 126 8.77 -2.42 -12.48
N THR A 127 10.04 -2.17 -12.80
CA THR A 127 11.12 -3.16 -12.62
C THR A 127 11.35 -3.48 -11.14
N GLY A 128 11.31 -2.47 -10.27
CA GLY A 128 11.39 -2.65 -8.82
C GLY A 128 10.16 -3.34 -8.27
N PHE A 129 8.95 -2.97 -8.72
CA PHE A 129 7.73 -3.67 -8.32
C PHE A 129 7.72 -5.13 -8.79
N ALA A 130 8.18 -5.42 -10.01
CA ALA A 130 8.31 -6.78 -10.51
C ALA A 130 9.30 -7.60 -9.67
N LYS A 131 10.43 -7.01 -9.25
CA LYS A 131 11.38 -7.68 -8.35
C LYS A 131 10.76 -7.95 -6.97
N VAL A 132 9.98 -7.02 -6.42
CA VAL A 132 9.23 -7.24 -5.17
C VAL A 132 8.23 -8.39 -5.33
N ARG A 133 7.44 -8.40 -6.42
CA ARG A 133 6.48 -9.46 -6.72
C ARG A 133 7.14 -10.83 -6.84
N GLU A 134 8.24 -10.92 -7.62
CA GLU A 134 9.05 -12.12 -7.78
C GLU A 134 9.47 -12.70 -6.43
N VAL A 135 9.96 -11.83 -5.53
CA VAL A 135 10.35 -12.23 -4.18
C VAL A 135 9.16 -12.70 -3.35
N ILE A 136 8.03 -12.00 -3.40
CA ILE A 136 6.80 -12.39 -2.68
C ILE A 136 6.41 -13.81 -3.10
N ASP A 137 6.33 -14.08 -4.40
CA ASP A 137 5.93 -15.38 -4.94
C ASP A 137 6.92 -16.49 -4.59
N ALA A 138 8.21 -16.19 -4.54
CA ALA A 138 9.24 -17.18 -4.26
C ALA A 138 9.35 -17.57 -2.78
N ARG A 139 9.16 -16.62 -1.85
CA ARG A 139 9.51 -16.80 -0.43
C ARG A 139 8.33 -16.73 0.54
N TYR A 140 7.24 -16.08 0.18
CA TYR A 140 6.22 -15.69 1.15
C TYR A 140 4.82 -16.16 0.77
N ASN A 141 3.98 -16.38 1.79
CA ASN A 141 2.57 -16.69 1.62
C ASN A 141 1.75 -15.58 2.30
N PRO A 142 1.02 -14.74 1.55
CA PRO A 142 0.21 -13.65 2.11
C PRO A 142 -0.86 -14.10 3.11
N GLY A 143 -1.24 -15.38 3.11
CA GLY A 143 -2.15 -15.97 4.10
C GLY A 143 -1.49 -16.40 5.41
N ARG A 144 -0.15 -16.35 5.52
CA ARG A 144 0.63 -16.78 6.70
C ARG A 144 1.57 -15.72 7.25
N CYS A 145 1.80 -14.63 6.53
CA CYS A 145 2.70 -13.55 6.93
C CYS A 145 2.11 -12.18 6.58
N ASN A 146 2.45 -11.18 7.39
CA ASN A 146 2.07 -9.81 7.14
C ASN A 146 3.11 -9.13 6.23
N ILE A 147 2.73 -8.85 4.98
CA ILE A 147 3.59 -8.21 3.98
C ILE A 147 3.40 -6.69 4.00
N TYR A 148 4.51 -5.95 4.05
CA TYR A 148 4.54 -4.48 3.96
C TYR A 148 5.46 -4.04 2.82
N LEU A 149 5.08 -3.01 2.07
CA LEU A 149 5.95 -2.37 1.09
C LEU A 149 6.14 -0.90 1.47
N PHE A 150 7.39 -0.45 1.53
CA PHE A 150 7.75 0.96 1.64
C PHE A 150 8.66 1.35 0.49
N TYR A 151 8.19 2.25 -0.37
CA TYR A 151 8.92 2.74 -1.51
C TYR A 151 9.38 4.19 -1.28
N ALA A 152 10.65 4.49 -1.55
CA ALA A 152 11.18 5.85 -1.54
C ALA A 152 11.62 6.28 -2.94
N SER A 153 10.98 7.34 -3.45
CA SER A 153 11.32 7.94 -4.74
C SER A 153 11.25 9.49 -4.71
N ASP A 154 11.65 10.21 -5.75
CA ASP A 154 11.49 11.65 -6.00
C ASP A 154 10.24 11.93 -6.85
N GLY A 155 9.50 10.86 -7.14
CA GLY A 155 8.26 10.86 -7.90
C GLY A 155 8.40 10.61 -9.39
N ASP A 156 9.62 10.68 -9.93
CA ASP A 156 9.85 10.55 -11.36
C ASP A 156 9.70 9.08 -11.80
N ASN A 157 9.07 8.88 -12.96
CA ASN A 157 8.97 7.58 -13.62
C ASN A 157 8.92 7.79 -15.13
N SER A 158 9.38 6.80 -15.91
CA SER A 158 9.22 6.84 -17.37
C SER A 158 7.74 6.84 -17.74
N VAL A 159 7.34 7.71 -18.68
CA VAL A 159 5.96 7.79 -19.18
C VAL A 159 5.50 6.46 -19.80
N SER A 160 6.42 5.75 -20.47
CA SER A 160 6.12 4.44 -21.05
C SER A 160 5.88 3.35 -20.00
N ASP A 161 6.28 3.59 -18.74
CA ASP A 161 6.24 2.62 -17.64
C ASP A 161 5.00 2.77 -16.75
N SER A 162 4.25 3.88 -16.86
CA SER A 162 3.16 4.20 -15.94
C SER A 162 2.04 3.14 -15.90
N ALA A 163 1.78 2.42 -17.00
CA ALA A 163 0.80 1.34 -17.04
C ALA A 163 1.29 0.10 -16.27
N ASP A 164 2.50 -0.36 -16.58
CA ASP A 164 3.11 -1.55 -15.99
C ASP A 164 3.38 -1.37 -14.49
N ALA A 165 3.80 -0.16 -14.09
CA ALA A 165 3.99 0.20 -12.69
C ALA A 165 2.67 0.14 -11.92
N ARG A 166 1.58 0.64 -12.50
CA ARG A 166 0.23 0.60 -11.89
C ARG A 166 -0.25 -0.84 -11.69
N GLU A 167 -0.13 -1.68 -12.72
CA GLU A 167 -0.55 -3.08 -12.65
C GLU A 167 0.26 -3.85 -11.60
N SER A 168 1.58 -3.70 -11.62
CA SER A 168 2.49 -4.38 -10.69
C SER A 168 2.24 -3.94 -9.24
N LEU A 169 2.11 -2.63 -9.00
CA LEU A 169 1.82 -2.10 -7.67
C LEU A 169 0.44 -2.54 -7.16
N SER A 170 -0.57 -2.58 -8.03
CA SER A 170 -1.91 -3.07 -7.66
C SER A 170 -1.91 -4.55 -7.29
N SER A 171 -1.12 -5.37 -7.99
CA SER A 171 -0.92 -6.78 -7.66
C SER A 171 -0.29 -6.95 -6.27
N ILE A 172 0.76 -6.17 -5.97
CA ILE A 172 1.39 -6.20 -4.64
C ILE A 172 0.42 -5.73 -3.56
N ALA A 173 -0.32 -4.66 -3.80
CA ALA A 173 -1.29 -4.12 -2.85
C ALA A 173 -2.41 -5.12 -2.50
N GLY A 174 -2.77 -6.03 -3.42
CA GLY A 174 -3.71 -7.13 -3.12
C GLY A 174 -3.19 -8.14 -2.10
N ASP A 175 -1.87 -8.28 -1.98
CA ASP A 175 -1.18 -9.21 -1.08
C ASP A 175 -0.49 -8.51 0.11
N ALA A 176 -0.47 -7.18 0.17
CA ALA A 176 0.15 -6.42 1.25
C ALA A 176 -0.87 -6.05 2.34
N CYS A 177 -0.43 -5.99 3.61
CA CYS A 177 -1.14 -5.30 4.67
C CYS A 177 -1.23 -3.81 4.37
N TYR A 178 -0.12 -3.25 3.87
CA TYR A 178 0.03 -1.83 3.64
C TYR A 178 1.13 -1.55 2.62
N THR A 179 0.90 -0.56 1.75
CA THR A 179 1.89 -0.02 0.82
C THR A 179 2.10 1.48 1.05
N GLY A 180 3.27 1.86 1.57
CA GLY A 180 3.64 3.24 1.85
C GLY A 180 4.62 3.80 0.81
N TYR A 181 4.41 5.04 0.41
CA TYR A 181 5.32 5.77 -0.46
C TYR A 181 5.85 7.03 0.21
N VAL A 182 7.18 7.20 0.22
CA VAL A 182 7.79 8.47 0.60
C VAL A 182 8.38 9.15 -0.62
N GLU A 183 7.91 10.36 -0.88
CA GLU A 183 8.46 11.22 -1.91
C GLU A 183 9.54 12.10 -1.31
N VAL A 184 10.79 11.86 -1.66
CA VAL A 184 11.94 12.65 -1.22
C VAL A 184 12.26 13.65 -2.32
N SER A 185 11.93 14.92 -2.10
CA SER A 185 12.18 15.97 -3.07
C SER A 185 12.81 17.18 -2.41
N SER A 186 13.78 17.80 -3.07
CA SER A 186 14.42 19.02 -2.61
C SER A 186 13.67 20.31 -3.00
N GLY A 187 12.51 20.19 -3.65
CA GLY A 187 11.75 21.30 -4.22
C GLY A 187 10.50 21.64 -3.41
N LEU A 188 10.33 22.92 -3.05
CA LEU A 188 9.26 23.49 -2.22
C LEU A 188 7.80 23.29 -2.72
N SER A 189 7.52 22.46 -3.73
CA SER A 189 6.16 22.36 -4.30
C SER A 189 5.89 21.11 -5.15
N ARG A 190 6.30 19.93 -4.72
CA ARG A 190 5.70 18.69 -5.25
C ARG A 190 4.84 18.08 -4.15
N GLN A 191 3.57 18.47 -4.11
CA GLN A 191 2.57 17.95 -3.16
C GLN A 191 2.12 16.53 -3.55
N LEU A 192 3.06 15.58 -3.73
CA LEU A 192 2.78 14.19 -4.14
C LEU A 192 2.03 14.09 -5.48
N ALA A 193 2.10 15.13 -6.32
CA ALA A 193 1.41 15.22 -7.60
C ALA A 193 2.21 14.63 -8.78
N THR A 194 3.29 13.92 -8.47
CA THR A 194 4.20 13.24 -9.41
C THR A 194 3.58 11.98 -9.97
N GLU A 195 4.22 11.36 -10.97
CA GLU A 195 3.73 10.12 -11.57
C GLU A 195 3.62 9.01 -10.52
N THR A 196 4.66 8.81 -9.70
CA THR A 196 4.62 7.81 -8.62
C THR A 196 3.63 8.18 -7.52
N GLY A 197 3.58 9.46 -7.11
CA GLY A 197 2.64 9.92 -6.09
C GLY A 197 1.18 9.66 -6.48
N ARG A 198 0.83 9.88 -7.75
CA ARG A 198 -0.50 9.55 -8.30
C ARG A 198 -0.83 8.07 -8.23
N LEU A 199 0.13 7.17 -8.47
CA LEU A 199 -0.11 5.72 -8.37
C LEU A 199 -0.59 5.32 -6.96
N PHE A 200 0.07 5.84 -5.92
CA PHE A 200 -0.32 5.57 -4.53
C PHE A 200 -1.63 6.26 -4.14
N ALA A 201 -1.88 7.47 -4.66
CA ALA A 201 -3.16 8.15 -4.45
C ALA A 201 -4.31 7.39 -5.11
N GLU A 202 -4.13 6.85 -6.32
CA GLU A 202 -5.11 6.01 -7.02
C GLU A 202 -5.42 4.72 -6.23
N LEU A 203 -4.40 4.04 -5.70
CA LEU A 203 -4.60 2.88 -4.83
C LEU A 203 -5.39 3.21 -3.57
N SER A 204 -5.02 4.31 -2.90
CA SER A 204 -5.73 4.75 -1.69
C SER A 204 -7.19 5.09 -2.00
N ALA A 205 -7.43 5.79 -3.12
CA ALA A 205 -8.78 6.11 -3.59
C ALA A 205 -9.60 4.87 -3.99
N ALA A 206 -8.94 3.80 -4.45
CA ALA A 206 -9.56 2.50 -4.72
C ALA A 206 -9.88 1.70 -3.44
N GLY A 207 -9.52 2.21 -2.26
CA GLY A 207 -9.78 1.59 -0.96
C GLY A 207 -8.70 0.60 -0.52
N CYS A 208 -7.56 0.54 -1.20
CA CYS A 208 -6.41 -0.23 -0.73
C CYS A 208 -5.77 0.44 0.48
N ALA A 209 -5.15 -0.37 1.35
CA ALA A 209 -4.35 0.12 2.46
C ALA A 209 -3.03 0.71 1.92
N ALA A 210 -3.10 1.94 1.43
CA ALA A 210 -2.00 2.65 0.81
C ALA A 210 -1.96 4.10 1.27
N GLY A 211 -0.76 4.67 1.35
CA GLY A 211 -0.56 6.07 1.68
C GLY A 211 0.76 6.60 1.17
N SER A 212 0.86 7.92 1.17
CA SER A 212 2.01 8.64 0.64
C SER A 212 2.34 9.85 1.51
N TYR A 213 3.63 10.13 1.70
CA TYR A 213 4.10 11.26 2.50
C TYR A 213 5.31 11.94 1.86
N ALA A 214 5.36 13.28 1.87
CA ALA A 214 6.49 14.03 1.33
C ALA A 214 7.57 14.22 2.41
N LEU A 215 8.84 13.96 2.08
CA LEU A 215 10.00 14.14 2.94
C LEU A 215 10.89 15.25 2.37
N ASN A 216 10.87 16.42 3.00
CA ASN A 216 11.75 17.55 2.64
C ASN A 216 13.00 17.57 3.54
N ASP A 217 12.85 17.18 4.80
CA ASP A 217 13.92 17.18 5.79
C ASP A 217 13.82 16.01 6.80
N PHE A 218 14.70 16.02 7.80
CA PHE A 218 14.76 14.98 8.82
C PHE A 218 13.60 15.04 9.83
N ASP A 219 12.99 16.21 10.04
CA ASP A 219 11.86 16.36 10.96
C ASP A 219 10.60 15.74 10.36
N ASP A 220 10.46 15.80 9.03
CA ASP A 220 9.38 15.13 8.28
C ASP A 220 9.40 13.61 8.44
N VAL A 221 10.57 12.99 8.70
CA VAL A 221 10.69 11.53 8.85
C VAL A 221 9.81 11.01 9.98
N TRP A 222 9.77 11.71 11.11
CA TRP A 222 8.89 11.33 12.22
C TRP A 222 7.41 11.54 11.89
N GLY A 223 7.11 12.55 11.08
CA GLY A 223 5.78 12.76 10.50
C GLY A 223 5.34 11.58 9.65
N ALA A 224 6.18 11.15 8.71
CA ALA A 224 5.93 10.02 7.82
C ALA A 224 5.74 8.71 8.58
N VAL A 225 6.65 8.39 9.52
CA VAL A 225 6.55 7.18 10.36
C VAL A 225 5.21 7.16 11.09
N ARG A 226 4.84 8.24 11.79
CA ARG A 226 3.55 8.32 12.49
C ARG A 226 2.37 8.22 11.53
N HIS A 227 2.44 8.88 10.38
CA HIS A 227 1.40 8.81 9.36
C HIS A 227 1.14 7.38 8.93
N PHE A 228 2.19 6.61 8.59
CA PHE A 228 2.05 5.24 8.13
C PHE A 228 1.59 4.28 9.23
N PHE A 229 2.15 4.33 10.44
CA PHE A 229 1.69 3.46 11.53
C PHE A 229 0.25 3.80 11.97
N THR A 230 -0.15 5.07 11.91
CA THR A 230 -1.54 5.46 12.20
C THR A 230 -2.48 5.03 11.07
N ALA A 231 -2.06 5.19 9.81
CA ALA A 231 -2.83 4.77 8.64
C ALA A 231 -2.92 3.25 8.55
N GLU A 232 -1.93 2.50 9.03
CA GLU A 232 -1.94 1.04 9.13
C GLU A 232 -2.91 0.57 10.22
N SER A 233 -2.84 1.18 11.41
CA SER A 233 -3.80 0.91 12.50
C SER A 233 -5.25 1.29 12.16
N ASN A 234 -5.43 2.31 11.32
CA ASN A 234 -6.74 2.78 10.86
C ASN A 234 -7.14 2.22 9.49
N ALA A 235 -6.25 1.52 8.79
CA ALA A 235 -6.59 0.90 7.53
C ALA A 235 -7.71 -0.10 7.85
N PRO A 236 -8.83 -0.08 7.09
CA PRO A 236 -9.79 -1.16 7.21
C PRO A 236 -8.99 -2.44 6.99
N GLU A 237 -9.08 -3.40 7.92
CA GLU A 237 -8.38 -4.69 7.81
C GLU A 237 -8.70 -5.24 6.41
N GLY A 238 -7.74 -5.14 5.47
CA GLY A 238 -7.98 -5.16 4.02
C GLY A 238 -8.64 -6.45 3.49
N PRO A 239 -9.08 -6.45 2.22
CA PRO A 239 -10.08 -7.36 1.65
C PRO A 239 -9.86 -8.87 1.90
#